data_AF-A0A821R2B3-F1
#
_entry.id   AF-A0A821R2B3-F1
#
_cell.length_a   1.000
_cell.length_b   1.000
_cell.length_c   1.000
_cell.angle_alpha   90.00
_cell.angle_beta   90.00
_cell.angle_gamma   90.00
#
_symmetry.space_group_name_H-M   'P 1'
#
loop_
_entity.id
_entity.type
_entity.pdbx_description
1 polymer ?
#
loop_
_entity_poly.entity_id
_entity_poly.type
_entity_poly.pdbx_seq_one_letter_code
_entity_poly.pdbx_strand_id
1 'polypeptide(L)'
;MKCKNENHGKEIGTKQWKQHYVGRSPTMHRLKVGHFTQTKHWEIIGLPVVNGPFDVSVPVLLFRQPDNVLTAKVWDYEIIDKDYFHLIHDAEMFKVHLLDQLLIASREGLTWLYFKEDSTEWIIEKIADGEQKDKQQTN
;
A
#
# COMPACT_ATOMS: atom_id res chain seq x y z
N MET A 1 10.26 -4.83 20.71
CA MET A 1 11.29 -4.92 19.65
C MET A 1 11.75 -3.50 19.35
N LYS A 2 13.01 -3.15 19.66
CA LYS A 2 13.57 -1.80 19.41
C LYS A 2 14.22 -1.81 18.03
N CYS A 3 13.65 -1.09 17.07
CA CYS A 3 14.33 -0.86 15.78
C CYS A 3 15.37 0.25 15.99
N LYS A 4 16.65 -0.12 15.95
CA LYS A 4 17.75 0.77 15.58
C LYS A 4 18.03 0.57 14.09
N ASN A 5 18.50 1.62 13.42
CA ASN A 5 19.48 1.69 12.32
C ASN A 5 19.36 3.10 11.72
N GLU A 6 20.29 4.03 11.97
CA GLU A 6 21.58 4.19 11.26
C GLU A 6 21.38 4.40 9.75
N ASN A 7 21.45 5.66 9.33
CA ASN A 7 21.60 6.05 7.94
C ASN A 7 22.74 7.09 7.87
N HIS A 8 23.73 6.85 7.01
CA HIS A 8 24.98 7.62 6.90
C HIS A 8 24.84 8.93 6.09
N GLY A 9 23.84 9.74 6.42
CA GLY A 9 23.75 11.12 5.94
C GLY A 9 24.46 12.05 6.92
N LYS A 10 25.47 12.80 6.43
CA LYS A 10 26.23 13.87 7.11
C LYS A 10 25.52 14.42 8.37
N GLU A 11 26.16 14.37 9.53
CA GLU A 11 25.60 14.85 10.80
C GLU A 11 25.21 16.34 10.72
N ILE A 12 23.92 16.61 10.52
CA ILE A 12 23.33 17.94 10.66
C ILE A 12 22.43 17.90 11.89
N GLY A 13 23.04 18.05 13.07
CA GLY A 13 22.33 18.24 14.34
C GLY A 13 21.78 16.97 15.00
N THR A 14 21.94 16.89 16.31
CA THR A 14 21.56 15.77 17.18
C THR A 14 20.04 15.60 17.42
N LYS A 15 19.20 16.22 16.60
CA LYS A 15 17.74 16.15 16.79
C LYS A 15 17.18 14.88 16.15
N GLN A 16 16.87 13.90 16.99
CA GLN A 16 16.11 12.72 16.57
C GLN A 16 14.73 13.15 16.06
N TRP A 17 14.30 12.53 14.96
CA TRP A 17 12.98 12.78 14.39
C TRP A 17 11.90 12.28 15.36
N LYS A 18 10.93 13.14 15.67
CA LYS A 18 9.77 12.75 16.48
C LYS A 18 8.87 11.84 15.64
N GLN A 19 8.59 10.65 16.17
CA GLN A 19 7.74 9.67 15.51
C GLN A 19 6.26 9.95 15.83
N HIS A 20 5.40 9.79 14.82
CA HIS A 20 3.94 9.88 14.94
C HIS A 20 3.31 8.61 14.36
N TYR A 21 2.31 8.07 15.07
CA TYR A 21 1.70 6.80 14.70
C TYR A 21 0.57 7.01 13.68
N VAL A 22 0.66 6.33 12.54
CA VAL A 22 -0.37 6.36 11.48
C VAL A 22 -1.42 5.26 11.72
N GLY A 23 -0.99 4.01 11.91
CA GLY A 23 -1.90 2.87 12.03
C GLY A 23 -1.19 1.53 12.02
N ARG A 24 -1.95 0.43 11.96
CA ARG A 24 -1.41 -0.93 11.85
C ARG A 24 -2.29 -1.80 10.96
N SER A 25 -1.65 -2.70 10.23
CA SER A 25 -2.25 -3.90 9.66
C SER A 25 -1.24 -5.05 9.84
N PRO A 26 -1.68 -6.27 10.20
CA PRO A 26 -0.79 -7.42 10.26
C PRO A 26 0.03 -7.56 8.97
N THR A 27 1.34 -7.82 9.11
CA THR A 27 2.26 -8.05 7.97
C THR A 27 2.38 -6.91 6.96
N MET A 28 2.10 -5.66 7.37
CA MET A 28 2.41 -4.47 6.57
C MET A 28 3.84 -4.55 6.01
N HIS A 29 4.00 -4.47 4.69
CA HIS A 29 5.27 -4.76 4.01
C HIS A 29 5.68 -3.71 2.98
N ARG A 30 4.71 -3.11 2.28
CA ARG A 30 4.91 -1.99 1.35
C ARG A 30 3.91 -0.87 1.66
N LEU A 31 4.25 0.34 1.24
CA LEU A 31 3.35 1.49 1.27
C LEU A 31 3.69 2.46 0.16
N LYS A 32 2.73 3.31 -0.22
CA LYS A 32 2.93 4.48 -1.07
C LYS A 32 2.19 5.67 -0.46
N VAL A 33 2.81 6.85 -0.52
CA VAL A 33 2.25 8.10 -0.03
C VAL A 33 1.94 8.98 -1.24
N GLY A 34 0.72 9.49 -1.33
CA GLY A 34 0.26 10.23 -2.50
C GLY A 34 -1.13 10.82 -2.31
N HIS A 35 -1.78 11.05 -3.45
CA HIS A 35 -3.11 11.62 -3.62
C HIS A 35 -3.94 10.64 -4.46
N PHE A 36 -4.58 9.67 -3.83
CA PHE A 36 -5.24 8.57 -4.52
C PHE A 36 -6.73 8.82 -4.74
N THR A 37 -7.40 9.54 -3.83
CA THR A 37 -8.84 9.87 -3.96
C THR A 37 -9.12 11.36 -4.00
N GLN A 38 -8.14 12.19 -3.62
CA GLN A 38 -8.21 13.65 -3.64
C GLN A 38 -6.80 14.27 -3.61
N THR A 39 -6.69 15.58 -3.87
CA THR A 39 -5.41 16.31 -4.07
C THR A 39 -5.02 17.30 -2.97
N LYS A 40 -5.81 17.42 -1.90
CA LYS A 40 -5.64 18.40 -0.81
C LYS A 40 -4.82 17.88 0.37
N HIS A 41 -4.99 16.62 0.73
CA HIS A 41 -4.38 15.99 1.90
C HIS A 41 -3.57 14.78 1.48
N TRP A 42 -2.53 14.45 2.24
CA TRP A 42 -1.78 13.21 1.99
C TRP A 42 -2.62 11.99 2.32
N GLU A 43 -2.42 10.96 1.52
CA GLU A 43 -2.99 9.64 1.73
C GLU A 43 -1.87 8.60 1.68
N ILE A 44 -2.09 7.48 2.36
CA ILE A 44 -1.13 6.37 2.38
C ILE A 44 -1.88 5.10 2.01
N ILE A 45 -1.49 4.48 0.89
CA ILE A 45 -1.91 3.11 0.61
C ILE A 45 -0.96 2.16 1.32
N GLY A 46 -1.50 1.33 2.21
CA GLY A 46 -0.80 0.27 2.93
C GLY A 46 -1.03 -1.09 2.26
N LEU A 47 0.06 -1.83 2.06
CA LEU A 47 0.09 -3.10 1.34
C LEU A 47 0.73 -4.19 2.23
N PRO A 48 -0.09 -4.95 2.97
CA PRO A 48 0.33 -6.17 3.65
C PRO A 48 0.78 -7.24 2.67
N VAL A 49 1.80 -8.02 3.02
CA VAL A 49 2.29 -9.09 2.15
C VAL A 49 1.42 -10.34 2.22
N VAL A 50 0.92 -10.74 3.39
CA VAL A 50 0.13 -11.99 3.56
C VAL A 50 -0.96 -11.82 4.62
N ASN A 51 -1.94 -12.71 4.64
CA ASN A 51 -2.96 -12.74 5.69
C ASN A 51 -3.12 -14.16 6.24
N GLY A 52 -2.01 -14.71 6.75
CA GLY A 52 -1.91 -16.13 7.11
C GLY A 52 -1.40 -16.96 5.93
N PRO A 53 -2.06 -18.09 5.58
CA PRO A 53 -1.73 -18.89 4.40
C PRO A 53 -1.70 -18.07 3.09
N PHE A 54 -0.92 -18.52 2.10
CA PHE A 54 -0.69 -17.78 0.84
C PHE A 54 -1.87 -17.76 -0.13
N ASP A 55 -2.95 -18.45 0.19
CA ASP A 55 -4.23 -18.50 -0.52
C ASP A 55 -5.33 -17.69 0.18
N VAL A 56 -5.01 -16.98 1.27
CA VAL A 56 -5.92 -16.01 1.90
C VAL A 56 -5.64 -14.62 1.34
N SER A 57 -6.72 -13.93 0.92
CA SER A 57 -6.63 -12.58 0.39
C SER A 57 -6.08 -11.59 1.41
N VAL A 58 -5.34 -10.59 0.92
CA VAL A 58 -4.74 -9.54 1.72
C VAL A 58 -5.48 -8.22 1.51
N PRO A 59 -5.73 -7.45 2.59
CA PRO A 59 -6.44 -6.18 2.46
C PRO A 59 -5.51 -5.08 1.96
N VAL A 60 -5.98 -4.26 1.02
CA VAL A 60 -5.37 -2.98 0.65
C VAL A 60 -6.03 -1.89 1.48
N LEU A 61 -5.22 -1.11 2.20
CA LEU A 61 -5.72 -0.08 3.12
C LEU A 61 -5.41 1.31 2.58
N LEU A 62 -6.32 2.26 2.76
CA LEU A 62 -6.09 3.69 2.52
C LEU A 62 -6.18 4.45 3.85
N PHE A 63 -5.07 5.02 4.31
CA PHE A 63 -5.02 5.94 5.44
C PHE A 63 -5.11 7.39 4.96
N ARG A 64 -5.87 8.22 5.67
CA ARG A 64 -6.05 9.64 5.35
C ARG A 64 -5.42 10.53 6.40
N GLN A 65 -4.67 11.53 5.95
CA GLN A 65 -4.06 12.50 6.83
C GLN A 65 -5.15 13.24 7.65
N PRO A 66 -5.06 13.24 8.98
CA PRO A 66 -5.96 14.03 9.82
C PRO A 66 -5.60 15.52 9.75
N ASP A 67 -6.52 16.39 10.17
CA ASP A 67 -6.31 17.85 10.20
C ASP A 67 -5.05 18.25 10.98
N ASN A 68 -4.70 17.51 12.04
CA ASN A 68 -3.49 17.74 12.83
C ASN A 68 -2.68 16.45 13.07
N VAL A 69 -1.66 16.23 12.23
CA VAL A 69 -0.74 15.09 12.32
C VAL A 69 0.10 15.05 13.60
N LEU A 70 0.29 16.19 14.28
CA LEU A 70 1.14 16.27 15.46
C LEU A 70 0.45 15.80 16.75
N THR A 71 -0.88 15.88 16.77
CA THR A 71 -1.70 15.49 17.94
C THR A 71 -2.55 14.25 17.70
N ALA A 72 -2.72 13.84 16.44
CA ALA A 72 -3.44 12.62 16.09
C ALA A 72 -2.80 11.38 16.75
N LYS A 73 -3.67 10.54 17.34
CA LYS A 73 -3.25 9.25 17.91
C LYS A 73 -3.11 8.16 16.85
N VAL A 74 -3.95 8.23 15.80
CA VAL A 74 -4.04 7.32 14.67
C VAL A 74 -4.66 8.10 13.51
N TRP A 75 -4.41 7.67 12.27
CA TRP A 75 -5.06 8.20 11.08
C TRP A 75 -6.33 7.40 10.79
N ASP A 76 -7.36 8.06 10.28
CA ASP A 76 -8.54 7.36 9.76
C ASP A 76 -8.15 6.53 8.55
N TYR A 77 -8.76 5.36 8.40
CA TYR A 77 -8.47 4.47 7.29
C TYR A 77 -9.70 3.68 6.84
N GLU A 78 -9.65 3.21 5.60
CA GLU A 78 -10.60 2.24 5.06
C GLU A 78 -9.85 1.08 4.37
N ILE A 79 -10.56 -0.02 4.15
CA ILE A 79 -10.08 -1.14 3.34
C ILE A 79 -10.68 -0.97 1.95
N ILE A 80 -9.84 -0.64 0.96
CA ILE A 80 -10.27 -0.34 -0.42
C ILE A 80 -10.40 -1.59 -1.29
N ASP A 81 -9.68 -2.66 -0.92
CA ASP A 81 -9.91 -4.01 -1.40
C ASP A 81 -9.58 -5.00 -0.28
N LYS A 82 -10.32 -6.10 -0.21
CA LYS A 82 -10.08 -7.17 0.77
C LYS A 82 -10.08 -8.58 0.16
N ASP A 83 -10.48 -8.70 -1.10
CA ASP A 83 -10.86 -9.99 -1.70
C ASP A 83 -10.02 -10.32 -2.95
N TYR A 84 -9.36 -9.34 -3.58
CA TYR A 84 -8.70 -9.56 -4.86
C TYR A 84 -7.26 -10.07 -4.73
N PHE A 85 -6.45 -9.44 -3.88
CA PHE A 85 -5.01 -9.67 -3.87
C PHE A 85 -4.57 -10.82 -2.97
N HIS A 86 -3.56 -11.57 -3.42
CA HIS A 86 -2.79 -12.51 -2.59
C HIS A 86 -1.30 -12.22 -2.72
N LEU A 87 -0.54 -12.37 -1.63
CA LEU A 87 0.92 -12.27 -1.64
C LEU A 87 1.46 -10.98 -2.31
N ILE A 88 1.06 -9.79 -1.84
CA ILE A 88 1.55 -8.53 -2.42
C ILE A 88 3.02 -8.34 -2.08
N HIS A 89 3.89 -8.27 -3.09
CA HIS A 89 5.32 -8.14 -2.89
C HIS A 89 5.85 -6.74 -3.20
N ASP A 90 5.29 -6.09 -4.24
CA ASP A 90 5.71 -4.75 -4.62
C ASP A 90 4.58 -3.92 -5.20
N ALA A 91 4.79 -2.61 -5.25
CA ALA A 91 3.93 -1.71 -5.98
C ALA A 91 4.75 -0.57 -6.56
N GLU A 92 4.39 -0.12 -7.75
CA GLU A 92 4.92 1.10 -8.35
C GLU A 92 3.83 2.15 -8.51
N MET A 93 4.17 3.39 -8.14
CA MET A 93 3.23 4.50 -8.17
C MET A 93 3.54 5.38 -9.36
N PHE A 94 2.50 5.71 -10.13
CA PHE A 94 2.60 6.57 -11.29
C PHE A 94 1.36 7.44 -11.38
N LYS A 95 1.41 8.45 -12.26
CA LYS A 95 0.37 9.45 -12.40
C LYS A 95 -0.04 9.55 -13.87
N VAL A 96 -1.32 9.32 -14.13
CA VAL A 96 -1.92 9.55 -15.46
C VAL A 96 -2.57 10.93 -15.54
N HIS A 97 -3.25 11.36 -14.46
CA HIS A 97 -3.89 12.67 -14.38
C HIS A 97 -3.64 13.37 -13.03
N LEU A 98 -4.67 13.74 -12.28
CA LEU A 98 -4.52 14.42 -10.99
C LEU A 98 -4.18 13.44 -9.86
N LEU A 99 -4.84 12.28 -9.84
CA LEU A 99 -4.69 11.26 -8.83
C LEU A 99 -3.55 10.28 -9.14
N ASP A 100 -2.87 9.87 -8.08
CA ASP A 100 -1.84 8.83 -8.07
C ASP A 100 -2.49 7.45 -8.22
N GLN A 101 -1.79 6.54 -8.88
CA GLN A 101 -2.28 5.21 -9.25
C GLN A 101 -1.18 4.18 -9.00
N LEU A 102 -1.57 2.90 -8.87
CA LEU A 102 -0.64 1.83 -8.53
C LEU A 102 -0.65 0.71 -9.56
N LEU A 103 0.54 0.27 -9.96
CA LEU A 103 0.77 -1.08 -10.46
C LEU A 103 1.21 -1.94 -9.28
N ILE A 104 0.45 -2.98 -8.97
CA ILE A 104 0.71 -3.88 -7.84
C ILE A 104 1.20 -5.22 -8.37
N ALA A 105 2.37 -5.65 -7.90
CA ALA A 105 2.93 -6.96 -8.14
C ALA A 105 2.53 -7.90 -6.99
N SER A 106 1.76 -8.92 -7.33
CA SER A 106 1.11 -9.86 -6.41
C SER A 106 1.10 -11.26 -7.02
N ARG A 107 0.53 -12.25 -6.32
CA ARG A 107 0.37 -13.60 -6.85
C ARG A 107 -0.47 -13.62 -8.13
N GLU A 108 -1.42 -12.70 -8.26
CA GLU A 108 -2.27 -12.55 -9.45
C GLU A 108 -1.47 -12.11 -10.68
N GLY A 109 -0.24 -11.61 -10.49
CA GLY A 109 0.60 -11.01 -11.50
C GLY A 109 0.73 -9.51 -11.30
N LEU A 110 0.55 -8.75 -12.39
CA LEU A 110 0.57 -7.30 -12.39
C LEU A 110 -0.85 -6.75 -12.52
N THR A 111 -1.28 -5.96 -11.55
CA THR A 111 -2.63 -5.38 -11.52
C THR A 111 -2.55 -3.86 -11.36
N TRP A 112 -3.38 -3.15 -12.09
CA TRP A 112 -3.56 -1.71 -11.98
C TRP A 112 -4.70 -1.40 -11.02
N LEU A 113 -4.41 -0.65 -9.96
CA LEU A 113 -5.36 -0.14 -8.98
C LEU A 113 -5.43 1.38 -9.08
N TYR A 114 -6.62 1.92 -9.31
CA TYR A 114 -6.84 3.37 -9.35
C TYR A 114 -8.24 3.76 -8.88
N PHE A 115 -8.39 5.00 -8.42
CA PHE A 115 -9.68 5.58 -8.08
C PHE A 115 -10.24 6.33 -9.27
N LYS A 116 -11.50 6.06 -9.63
CA LYS A 116 -12.19 6.72 -10.73
C LYS A 116 -13.09 7.83 -10.20
N GLU A 117 -12.72 9.07 -10.49
CA GLU A 117 -13.36 10.27 -9.94
C GLU A 117 -14.85 10.38 -10.31
N ASP A 118 -15.21 10.07 -11.56
CA ASP A 118 -16.58 10.22 -12.06
C ASP A 118 -17.60 9.32 -11.35
N SER A 119 -17.18 8.13 -10.94
CA SER A 119 -18.03 7.12 -10.30
C SER A 119 -17.71 6.89 -8.83
N THR A 120 -16.71 7.60 -8.28
CA THR A 120 -16.25 7.48 -6.89
C THR A 120 -15.96 6.04 -6.47
N GLU A 121 -15.35 5.27 -7.37
CA GLU A 121 -15.13 3.84 -7.18
C GLU A 121 -13.65 3.46 -7.37
N TRP A 122 -13.22 2.41 -6.69
CA TRP A 122 -11.92 1.78 -6.93
C TRP A 122 -12.03 0.80 -8.08
N ILE A 123 -11.12 0.91 -9.03
CA ILE A 123 -11.01 0.02 -10.18
C ILE A 123 -9.75 -0.83 -10.03
N ILE A 124 -9.92 -2.13 -10.29
CA ILE A 124 -8.87 -3.14 -10.30
C ILE A 124 -8.84 -3.77 -11.70
N GLU A 125 -7.76 -3.55 -12.44
CA GLU A 125 -7.57 -4.07 -13.79
C GLU A 125 -6.35 -4.96 -13.85
N LYS A 126 -6.53 -6.26 -14.15
CA LYS A 126 -5.40 -7.17 -14.35
C LYS A 126 -4.68 -6.84 -15.65
N ILE A 127 -3.39 -6.57 -15.57
CA ILE A 127 -2.54 -6.19 -16.71
C ILE A 127 -1.74 -7.39 -17.23
N ALA A 128 -1.23 -8.23 -16.33
CA ALA A 128 -0.48 -9.42 -16.68
C ALA A 128 -0.70 -10.53 -15.65
N ASP A 129 -0.68 -11.79 -16.09
CA ASP A 129 -0.70 -12.94 -15.21
C ASP A 129 0.64 -13.13 -14.50
N GLY A 130 0.59 -13.64 -13.27
CA GLY A 130 1.76 -14.13 -12.54
C GLY A 130 2.22 -15.50 -13.04
N GLU A 131 3.17 -16.10 -12.32
CA GLU A 131 3.58 -17.47 -12.58
C GLU A 131 2.38 -18.42 -12.45
N GLN A 132 2.00 -19.05 -13.56
CA GLN A 132 1.03 -20.13 -13.52
C GLN A 132 1.71 -21.34 -12.91
N LYS A 133 1.10 -21.94 -11.88
CA LYS A 133 1.52 -23.29 -11.48
C LYS A 133 1.31 -24.19 -12.69
N ASP A 134 2.39 -24.67 -13.28
CA ASP A 134 2.31 -25.70 -14.30
C ASP A 134 1.32 -26.77 -13.84
N LYS A 135 0.31 -27.05 -14.66
CA LYS A 135 -0.46 -28.28 -14.49
C LYS A 135 0.57 -29.38 -14.49
N GLN A 136 0.74 -30.03 -13.34
CA GLN A 136 1.62 -31.16 -13.08
C GLN A 136 2.05 -31.84 -14.38
N GLN A 137 3.33 -31.83 -14.71
CA GLN A 137 3.89 -32.85 -15.59
C GLN A 137 3.64 -34.20 -14.91
N THR A 138 2.49 -34.81 -15.20
CA THR A 138 2.28 -36.23 -15.01
C THR A 138 3.15 -36.94 -16.05
N ASN A 139 4.29 -37.45 -15.60
CA ASN A 139 4.99 -38.58 -16.20
C ASN A 139 5.25 -39.61 -15.11
#